data_AF-A0A0M4C393-F1
#
_entry.id   AF-A0A0M4C393-F1
#
_cell.length_a   1.000
_cell.length_b   1.000
_cell.length_c   1.000
_cell.angle_alpha   90.00
_cell.angle_beta   90.00
_cell.angle_gamma   90.00
#
_symmetry.space_group_name_H-M   'P 1'
#
loop_
_entity.id
_entity.type
_entity.pdbx_description
1 polymer ?
#
loop_
_entity_poly.entity_id
_entity_poly.type
_entity_poly.pdbx_seq_one_letter_code
_entity_poly.pdbx_strand_id
1 'polypeptide(L)'
;MKNIIGILGVFILAISCSGGKKESADAGLELTEDSVVYLLADNVTLGIKALFPFIDKDGHEYLTFQNQLEPEICVYDLQSGEFVKSIFFDREGANGVGMFGGYHIIDFDEIYLPSLQQSKVFVMEESGKKKT
;
A
#
# COMPACT_ATOMS: atom_id res chain seq x y z
N MET A 1 -14.01 58.24 -16.60
CA MET A 1 -13.22 57.02 -16.93
C MET A 1 -12.65 56.33 -15.69
N LYS A 2 -12.14 57.06 -14.69
CA LYS A 2 -11.57 56.48 -13.45
C LYS A 2 -12.57 55.65 -12.61
N ASN A 3 -13.85 56.04 -12.61
CA ASN A 3 -14.91 55.36 -11.83
C ASN A 3 -15.36 54.02 -12.46
N ILE A 4 -15.18 53.85 -13.78
CA ILE A 4 -15.55 52.62 -14.49
C ILE A 4 -14.53 51.51 -14.21
N ILE A 5 -13.25 51.87 -14.10
CA ILE A 5 -12.17 50.93 -13.76
C ILE A 5 -12.34 50.40 -12.32
N GLY A 6 -12.78 51.25 -11.40
CA GLY A 6 -13.08 50.84 -10.02
C GLY A 6 -14.25 49.86 -9.93
N ILE A 7 -15.32 50.08 -10.70
CA ILE A 7 -16.49 49.19 -10.74
C ILE A 7 -16.13 47.84 -11.37
N LEU A 8 -15.29 47.83 -12.41
CA LEU A 8 -14.86 46.61 -13.08
C LEU A 8 -13.95 45.74 -12.17
N GLY A 9 -13.11 46.37 -11.35
CA GLY A 9 -12.27 45.67 -10.36
C GLY A 9 -13.08 44.99 -9.25
N VAL A 10 -14.19 45.60 -8.81
CA VAL A 10 -15.10 45.02 -7.81
C VAL A 10 -15.86 43.81 -8.36
N PHE A 11 -16.21 43.82 -9.65
CA PHE A 11 -16.89 42.68 -10.29
C PHE A 11 -15.97 41.45 -10.47
N ILE A 12 -14.67 41.66 -10.72
CA ILE A 12 -13.69 40.56 -10.88
C ILE A 12 -13.44 39.85 -9.54
N LEU A 13 -13.49 40.56 -8.42
CA LEU A 13 -13.35 39.98 -7.07
C LEU A 13 -14.54 39.12 -6.66
N ALA A 14 -15.73 39.36 -7.22
CA ALA A 14 -16.95 38.62 -6.88
C ALA A 14 -17.04 37.23 -7.55
N ILE A 15 -16.28 36.98 -8.62
CA ILE A 15 -16.30 35.70 -9.37
C ILE A 15 -15.30 34.70 -8.76
N SER A 16 -14.36 35.15 -7.93
CA SER A 16 -13.31 34.31 -7.35
C SER A 16 -13.80 33.34 -6.25
N CYS A 17 -15.08 33.36 -5.91
CA CYS A 17 -15.68 32.48 -4.89
C CYS A 17 -16.83 31.62 -5.42
N SER A 18 -16.86 31.27 -6.71
CA SER A 18 -17.55 30.05 -7.12
C SER A 18 -16.64 28.86 -6.82
N GLY A 19 -16.35 28.64 -5.54
CA GLY A 19 -15.81 27.36 -5.08
C GLY A 19 -16.81 26.31 -5.51
N GLY A 20 -16.47 25.53 -6.54
CA GLY A 20 -17.29 24.42 -7.00
C GLY A 20 -17.72 23.62 -5.79
N LYS A 21 -19.01 23.29 -5.71
CA LYS A 21 -19.54 22.43 -4.65
C LYS A 21 -18.59 21.22 -4.59
N LYS A 22 -17.77 21.16 -3.55
CA LYS A 22 -17.14 19.91 -3.17
C LYS A 22 -18.33 19.07 -2.75
N GLU A 23 -18.77 18.18 -3.62
CA GLU A 23 -19.48 17.01 -3.15
C GLU A 23 -18.56 16.41 -2.09
N SER A 24 -18.88 16.66 -0.82
CA SER A 24 -18.44 15.77 0.23
C SER A 24 -19.10 14.46 -0.14
N ALA A 25 -18.35 13.58 -0.81
CA ALA A 25 -18.77 12.21 -0.94
C ALA A 25 -19.10 11.75 0.48
N ASP A 26 -20.38 11.52 0.74
CA ASP A 26 -20.88 10.96 1.99
C ASP A 26 -20.42 9.50 2.02
N ALA A 27 -19.13 9.30 2.29
CA ALA A 27 -18.52 7.99 2.45
C ALA A 27 -18.83 7.52 3.87
N GLY A 28 -20.12 7.24 4.12
CA GLY A 28 -20.57 6.59 5.34
C GLY A 28 -20.07 5.14 5.39
N LEU A 29 -19.71 4.68 6.58
CA LEU A 29 -19.44 3.26 6.80
C LEU A 29 -20.78 2.52 6.93
N GLU A 30 -20.94 1.44 6.19
CA GLU A 30 -22.08 0.54 6.32
C GLU A 30 -21.69 -0.66 7.19
N LEU A 31 -22.63 -1.12 8.02
CA LEU A 31 -22.46 -2.38 8.74
C LEU A 31 -22.47 -3.52 7.70
N THR A 32 -21.45 -4.37 7.75
CA THR A 32 -21.44 -5.62 6.99
C THR A 32 -21.27 -6.80 7.95
N GLU A 33 -21.93 -7.90 7.64
CA GLU A 33 -21.76 -9.19 8.31
C GLU A 33 -20.75 -10.07 7.54
N ASP A 34 -20.22 -9.58 6.43
CA ASP A 34 -19.25 -10.31 5.60
C ASP A 34 -17.89 -10.34 6.30
N SER A 35 -17.34 -11.54 6.42
CA SER A 35 -15.98 -11.74 6.92
C SER A 35 -15.29 -12.83 6.10
N VAL A 36 -13.97 -12.69 5.94
CA VAL A 36 -13.12 -13.70 5.30
C VAL A 36 -12.19 -14.26 6.36
N VAL A 37 -12.07 -15.58 6.42
CA VAL A 37 -11.20 -16.30 7.35
C VAL A 37 -10.02 -16.87 6.58
N TYR A 38 -8.82 -16.46 6.95
CA TYR A 38 -7.57 -16.93 6.35
C TYR A 38 -6.93 -17.96 7.27
N LEU A 39 -6.72 -19.17 6.77
CA LEU A 39 -5.91 -20.17 7.46
C LEU A 39 -4.44 -19.83 7.24
N LEU A 40 -3.72 -19.53 8.33
CA LEU A 40 -2.30 -19.20 8.26
C LEU A 40 -1.50 -20.44 7.85
N ALA A 41 -0.47 -20.23 7.03
CA ALA A 41 0.51 -21.26 6.71
C ALA A 41 1.27 -21.69 7.98
N ASP A 42 1.74 -22.94 8.03
CA ASP A 42 2.29 -23.57 9.24
C ASP A 42 3.44 -22.79 9.90
N ASN A 43 4.21 -22.02 9.12
CA ASN A 43 5.37 -21.24 9.57
C ASN A 43 5.05 -19.77 9.90
N VAL A 44 3.76 -19.40 9.93
CA VAL A 44 3.29 -18.02 10.14
C VAL A 44 2.68 -17.86 11.53
N THR A 45 3.04 -16.78 12.22
CA THR A 45 2.45 -16.43 13.53
C THR A 45 1.40 -15.34 13.41
N LEU A 46 0.55 -15.22 14.44
CA LEU A 46 -0.46 -14.15 14.54
C LEU A 46 0.13 -12.76 14.82
N GLY A 47 1.44 -12.61 14.97
CA GLY A 47 2.10 -11.32 15.26
C GLY A 47 2.28 -10.43 14.04
N ILE A 48 1.23 -10.32 13.21
CA ILE A 48 1.24 -9.59 11.94
C ILE A 48 1.12 -8.09 12.22
N LYS A 49 2.16 -7.33 11.87
CA LYS A 49 2.22 -5.86 12.09
C LYS A 49 2.06 -5.03 10.83
N ALA A 50 2.22 -5.65 9.66
CA ALA A 50 2.13 -5.01 8.35
C ALA A 50 1.32 -5.93 7.44
N LEU A 51 0.08 -5.53 7.18
CA LEU A 51 -0.91 -6.25 6.39
C LEU A 51 -1.57 -5.26 5.45
N PHE A 52 -1.50 -5.53 4.15
CA PHE A 52 -1.96 -4.60 3.12
C PHE A 52 -2.64 -5.36 1.98
N PRO A 53 -3.75 -4.84 1.43
CA PRO A 53 -4.24 -5.31 0.15
C PRO A 53 -3.27 -4.89 -0.97
N PHE A 54 -3.19 -5.71 -2.01
CA PHE A 54 -2.41 -5.45 -3.22
C PHE A 54 -3.23 -5.90 -4.43
N ILE A 55 -3.27 -5.08 -5.48
CA ILE A 55 -3.93 -5.43 -6.75
C ILE A 55 -2.85 -5.48 -7.82
N ASP A 56 -2.73 -6.60 -8.51
CA ASP A 56 -1.76 -6.73 -9.59
C ASP A 56 -2.23 -6.04 -10.87
N LYS A 57 -1.34 -6.03 -11.88
CA LYS A 57 -1.60 -5.43 -13.19
C LYS A 57 -2.78 -6.05 -13.95
N ASP A 58 -3.13 -7.30 -13.63
CA ASP A 58 -4.20 -8.06 -14.26
C ASP A 58 -5.54 -7.90 -13.49
N GLY A 59 -5.52 -7.11 -12.40
CA GLY A 59 -6.68 -6.80 -11.58
C GLY A 59 -6.96 -7.84 -10.49
N HIS A 60 -6.05 -8.78 -10.26
CA HIS A 60 -6.21 -9.78 -9.23
C HIS A 60 -5.86 -9.19 -7.86
N GLU A 61 -6.73 -9.42 -6.88
CA GLU A 61 -6.63 -8.84 -5.53
C GLU A 61 -6.02 -9.84 -4.55
N TYR A 62 -5.01 -9.39 -3.82
CA TYR A 62 -4.29 -10.16 -2.82
C TYR A 62 -4.37 -9.49 -1.45
N LEU A 63 -4.38 -10.31 -0.40
CA LEU A 63 -4.00 -9.89 0.93
C LEU A 63 -2.54 -10.27 1.16
N THR A 64 -1.71 -9.28 1.49
CA THR A 64 -0.29 -9.51 1.78
C THR A 64 0.00 -9.17 3.23
N PHE A 65 0.92 -9.90 3.85
CA PHE A 65 1.43 -9.52 5.16
C PHE A 65 2.87 -9.98 5.40
N GLN A 66 3.59 -9.23 6.22
CA GLN A 66 4.93 -9.56 6.65
C GLN A 66 4.88 -10.66 7.72
N ASN A 67 5.66 -11.75 7.56
CA ASN A 67 5.86 -12.71 8.65
C ASN A 67 6.74 -12.09 9.75
N GLN A 68 6.40 -12.38 11.00
CA GLN A 68 7.16 -11.95 12.16
C GLN A 68 8.49 -12.71 12.32
N LEU A 69 8.52 -14.00 11.98
CA LEU A 69 9.65 -14.88 12.31
C LEU A 69 10.73 -14.85 11.24
N GLU A 70 10.30 -14.84 9.98
CA GLU A 70 11.20 -14.87 8.82
C GLU A 70 11.05 -13.59 7.99
N PRO A 71 12.13 -13.17 7.30
CA PRO A 71 12.08 -12.08 6.33
C PRO A 71 11.33 -12.52 5.07
N GLU A 72 10.01 -12.67 5.18
CA GLU A 72 9.13 -13.01 4.08
C GLU A 72 7.85 -12.17 4.07
N ILE A 73 7.26 -12.03 2.89
CA ILE A 73 5.89 -11.55 2.70
C ILE A 73 5.03 -12.75 2.28
N CYS A 74 3.99 -13.04 3.05
CA CYS A 74 3.00 -14.04 2.72
C CYS A 74 1.92 -13.40 1.82
N VAL A 75 1.51 -14.12 0.78
CA VAL A 75 0.55 -13.67 -0.22
C VAL A 75 -0.63 -14.63 -0.24
N TYR A 76 -1.82 -14.09 -0.04
CA TYR A 76 -3.10 -14.79 -0.07
C TYR A 76 -4.00 -14.17 -1.12
N ASP A 77 -4.83 -14.98 -1.77
CA ASP A 77 -5.91 -14.50 -2.61
C ASP A 77 -6.96 -13.83 -1.71
N LEU A 78 -7.34 -12.59 -2.03
CA LEU A 78 -8.23 -11.79 -1.18
C LEU A 78 -9.66 -12.34 -1.15
N GLN A 79 -10.10 -12.98 -2.24
CA GLN A 79 -11.47 -13.44 -2.41
C GLN A 79 -11.68 -14.85 -1.84
N SER A 80 -10.78 -15.78 -2.14
CA SER A 80 -10.86 -17.17 -1.69
C SER A 80 -10.28 -17.39 -0.30
N GLY A 81 -9.37 -16.51 0.14
CA GLY A 81 -8.62 -16.68 1.39
C GLY A 81 -7.53 -17.75 1.32
N GLU A 82 -7.26 -18.32 0.13
CA GLU A 82 -6.25 -19.35 -0.06
C GLU A 82 -4.84 -18.78 -0.05
N PHE A 83 -3.90 -19.53 0.53
CA PHE A 83 -2.48 -19.21 0.46
C PHE A 83 -1.97 -19.39 -0.96
N VAL A 84 -1.36 -18.34 -1.52
CA VAL A 84 -0.81 -18.35 -2.87
C VAL A 84 0.67 -18.69 -2.83
N LYS A 85 1.45 -17.93 -2.05
CA LYS A 85 2.91 -18.06 -1.97
C LYS A 85 3.52 -17.26 -0.81
N SER A 86 4.78 -17.54 -0.54
CA SER A 86 5.67 -16.70 0.26
C SER A 86 6.76 -16.12 -0.62
N ILE A 87 7.03 -14.83 -0.46
CA ILE A 87 8.17 -14.12 -1.06
C ILE A 87 9.26 -14.05 0.01
N PHE A 88 10.28 -14.88 -0.13
CA PHE A 88 11.39 -14.96 0.82
C PHE A 88 12.51 -13.98 0.47
N PHE A 89 13.06 -13.32 1.48
CA PHE A 89 14.24 -12.47 1.34
C PHE A 89 15.39 -13.02 2.17
N ASP A 90 16.62 -12.92 1.66
CA ASP A 90 17.76 -13.36 2.44
C ASP A 90 17.93 -12.48 3.69
N ARG A 91 18.25 -13.10 4.83
CA ARG A 91 18.59 -12.35 6.05
C ARG A 91 19.96 -11.68 5.91
N GLU A 92 20.90 -12.34 5.26
CA GLU A 92 22.30 -11.95 5.14
C GLU A 92 22.82 -12.11 3.70
N GLY A 93 24.08 -11.72 3.46
CA GLY A 93 24.72 -11.84 2.14
C GLY A 93 24.42 -10.67 1.20
N ALA A 94 24.74 -10.83 -0.09
CA ALA A 94 24.65 -9.76 -1.08
C ALA A 94 23.20 -9.25 -1.26
N ASN A 95 22.23 -10.17 -1.23
CA ASN A 95 20.81 -9.85 -1.27
C ASN A 95 20.18 -9.67 0.11
N GLY A 96 20.94 -9.87 1.19
CA GLY A 96 20.50 -9.74 2.57
C GLY A 96 19.78 -8.43 2.90
N VAL A 97 18.58 -8.52 3.47
CA VAL A 97 17.78 -7.37 3.93
C VAL A 97 17.62 -7.32 5.46
N GLY A 98 18.09 -8.35 6.17
CA GLY A 98 17.82 -8.52 7.60
C GLY A 98 16.34 -8.75 7.87
N MET A 99 15.85 -8.26 9.00
CA MET A 99 14.41 -8.06 9.20
C MET A 99 14.01 -6.67 8.71
N PHE A 100 12.89 -6.56 8.01
CA PHE A 100 12.33 -5.29 7.53
C PHE A 100 11.11 -4.87 8.36
N GLY A 101 10.70 -3.61 8.23
CA GLY A 101 9.58 -3.04 8.98
C GLY A 101 8.53 -2.47 8.06
N GLY A 102 7.51 -3.26 7.72
CA GLY A 102 6.55 -2.90 6.68
C GLY A 102 7.15 -3.01 5.28
N TYR A 103 6.33 -2.78 4.27
CA TYR A 103 6.70 -2.90 2.87
C TYR A 103 5.68 -2.19 1.99
N HIS A 104 6.02 -1.99 0.71
CA HIS A 104 5.11 -1.52 -0.31
C HIS A 104 5.34 -2.29 -1.62
N ILE A 105 4.28 -2.81 -2.23
CA ILE A 105 4.33 -3.61 -3.46
C ILE A 105 3.77 -2.74 -4.58
N ILE A 106 4.59 -2.47 -5.61
CA ILE A 106 4.12 -1.89 -6.88
C ILE A 106 3.71 -3.02 -7.83
N ASP A 107 4.57 -4.03 -7.93
CA ASP A 107 4.32 -5.33 -8.51
C ASP A 107 5.20 -6.37 -7.79
N PHE A 108 5.06 -7.66 -8.11
CA PHE A 108 5.87 -8.68 -7.45
C PHE A 108 7.38 -8.56 -7.75
N ASP A 109 7.78 -7.88 -8.83
CA ASP A 109 9.18 -7.62 -9.20
C ASP A 109 9.66 -6.20 -8.79
N GLU A 110 8.88 -5.49 -7.98
CA GLU A 110 9.19 -4.16 -7.46
C GLU A 110 8.55 -3.94 -6.08
N ILE A 111 9.25 -4.49 -5.08
CA ILE A 111 8.84 -4.47 -3.67
C ILE A 111 9.81 -3.57 -2.88
N TYR A 112 9.28 -2.54 -2.24
CA TYR A 112 10.04 -1.62 -1.40
C TYR A 112 10.06 -2.12 0.06
N LEU A 113 11.25 -2.41 0.59
CA LEU A 113 11.47 -2.89 1.94
C LEU A 113 12.31 -1.89 2.76
N PRO A 114 11.70 -1.11 3.67
CA PRO A 114 12.41 -0.31 4.65
C PRO A 114 13.23 -1.20 5.61
N SER A 115 14.54 -0.98 5.66
CA SER A 115 15.41 -1.72 6.58
C SER A 115 15.23 -1.22 8.01
N LEU A 116 15.22 -2.15 8.97
CA LEU A 116 15.24 -1.80 10.40
C LEU A 116 16.65 -1.53 10.93
N GLN A 117 17.68 -1.96 10.20
CA GLN A 117 19.08 -1.90 10.62
C GLN A 117 19.86 -0.81 9.88
N GLN A 118 19.38 -0.37 8.71
CA GLN A 118 20.04 0.61 7.86
C GLN A 118 19.07 1.74 7.51
N SER A 119 19.58 2.96 7.36
CA SER A 119 18.81 4.08 6.80
C SER A 119 18.66 3.94 5.28
N LYS A 120 18.04 2.85 4.82
CA LYS A 120 17.84 2.49 3.42
C LYS A 120 16.49 1.83 3.20
N VAL A 121 15.96 1.99 2.00
CA VAL A 121 14.87 1.19 1.46
C VAL A 121 15.48 0.32 0.35
N PHE A 122 15.30 -0.99 0.44
CA PHE A 122 15.68 -1.91 -0.62
C PHE A 122 14.54 -2.02 -1.63
N VAL A 123 14.87 -2.14 -2.90
CA VAL A 123 13.92 -2.54 -3.94
C VAL A 123 14.22 -3.98 -4.28
N MET A 124 13.23 -4.84 -4.14
CA MET A 124 13.35 -6.29 -4.25
C MET A 124 12.46 -6.82 -5.36
N GLU A 125 12.89 -7.90 -5.99
CA GLU A 125 12.10 -8.69 -6.90
C GLU A 125 11.47 -9.89 -6.18
N GLU A 126 10.50 -10.56 -6.81
CA GLU A 126 9.82 -11.73 -6.24
C GLU A 126 10.81 -12.85 -5.92
N SER A 127 11.89 -12.93 -6.71
CA SER A 127 12.97 -13.89 -6.53
C SER A 127 13.78 -13.69 -5.22
N GLY A 128 13.50 -12.66 -4.44
CA GLY A 128 14.23 -12.32 -3.21
C GLY A 128 15.52 -11.53 -3.45
N LYS A 129 15.79 -11.12 -4.68
CA LYS A 129 16.99 -10.38 -5.07
C LYS A 129 16.76 -8.88 -5.04
N LYS A 130 17.83 -8.12 -4.75
CA LYS A 130 17.80 -6.66 -4.90
C LYS A 130 17.76 -6.31 -6.38
N LYS A 131 16.84 -5.42 -6.76
CA LYS A 131 16.76 -4.84 -8.12
C LYS A 131 18.00 -3.96 -8.35
N THR A 132 18.76 -4.24 -9.41
CA THR A 132 20.01 -3.52 -9.79
C THR A 132 19.76 -2.37 -10.74
#